data_AF-A0A6C0LA61-F1
#
_entry.id   AF-A0A6C0LA61-F1
#
_cell.length_a   1.000
_cell.length_b   1.000
_cell.length_c   1.000
_cell.angle_alpha   90.00
_cell.angle_beta   90.00
_cell.angle_gamma   90.00
#
_symmetry.space_group_name_H-M   'P 1'
#
loop_
_entity.id
_entity.type
_entity.pdbx_description
1 polymer ?
#
loop_
_entity_poly.entity_id
_entity_poly.type
_entity_poly.pdbx_seq_one_letter_code
_entity_poly.pdbx_strand_id
1 'polypeptide(L)'
;MYYKIILNNKANNIAQTIYQKIKDIRSENRDWLVNSTNGYIFNHLELPLYEKEYLEKIIYDYGIQKAIEKFILNKKCYDNIINLVDNDETKIYLGLAYYIISEYFEYMSFEYMSA
;
A
#
# COMPACT_ATOMS: atom_id res chain seq x y z
N MET A 1 -4.89 24.00 -4.99
CA MET A 1 -3.74 23.23 -4.48
C MET A 1 -3.91 21.80 -4.94
N TYR A 2 -2.87 21.21 -5.54
CA TYR A 2 -2.91 19.85 -6.05
C TYR A 2 -2.05 18.93 -5.20
N TYR A 3 -2.35 17.65 -5.22
CA TYR A 3 -1.57 16.59 -4.61
C TYR A 3 -1.02 15.67 -5.70
N LYS A 4 0.22 15.21 -5.50
CA LYS A 4 0.88 14.20 -6.33
C LYS A 4 1.38 13.05 -5.48
N ILE A 5 1.49 11.88 -6.08
CA ILE A 5 2.03 10.68 -5.45
C ILE A 5 3.56 10.74 -5.48
N ILE A 6 4.20 10.38 -4.37
CA ILE A 6 5.64 10.23 -4.22
C ILE A 6 5.92 8.83 -3.70
N LEU A 7 7.01 8.23 -4.19
CA LEU A 7 7.55 7.00 -3.64
C LEU A 7 8.73 7.35 -2.72
N ASN A 8 8.59 7.12 -1.41
CA ASN A 8 9.58 7.52 -0.41
C ASN A 8 10.82 6.61 -0.37
N ASN A 9 10.70 5.38 -0.85
CA ASN A 9 11.78 4.42 -0.97
C ASN A 9 11.60 3.55 -2.24
N LYS A 10 12.66 3.40 -3.03
CA LYS A 10 12.66 2.63 -4.29
C LYS A 10 13.13 1.18 -4.14
N ALA A 11 13.47 0.74 -2.93
CA ALA A 11 14.02 -0.59 -2.67
C ALA A 11 13.00 -1.73 -2.89
N ASN A 12 11.69 -1.44 -2.82
CA ASN A 12 10.65 -2.43 -3.05
C ASN A 12 10.18 -2.42 -4.51
N ASN A 13 10.42 -3.51 -5.23
CA ASN A 13 10.10 -3.66 -6.65
C ASN A 13 8.60 -3.57 -6.95
N ILE A 14 7.73 -4.03 -6.04
CA ILE A 14 6.26 -3.98 -6.23
C ILE A 14 5.80 -2.54 -6.11
N ALA A 15 6.22 -1.84 -5.04
CA ALA A 15 5.89 -0.43 -4.84
C ALA A 15 6.40 0.42 -6.01
N GLN A 16 7.62 0.16 -6.49
CA GLN A 16 8.18 0.81 -7.67
C GLN A 16 7.36 0.53 -8.93
N THR A 17 6.92 -0.72 -9.15
CA THR A 17 6.10 -1.11 -10.31
C THR A 17 4.76 -0.41 -10.31
N ILE A 18 4.07 -0.39 -9.17
CA ILE A 18 2.81 0.34 -8.99
C ILE A 18 3.03 1.82 -9.25
N TYR A 19 4.05 2.42 -8.61
CA TYR A 19 4.37 3.84 -8.75
C TYR A 19 4.59 4.25 -10.20
N GLN A 20 5.33 3.47 -10.99
CA GLN A 20 5.55 3.80 -12.41
C GLN A 20 4.26 3.90 -13.22
N LYS A 21 3.20 3.19 -12.82
CA LYS A 21 1.89 3.24 -13.49
C LYS A 21 1.04 4.44 -13.07
N ILE A 22 1.23 4.96 -11.86
CA ILE A 22 0.33 5.97 -11.26
C ILE A 22 1.01 7.31 -10.93
N LYS A 23 2.33 7.43 -11.10
CA LYS A 23 3.14 8.61 -10.71
C LYS A 23 2.67 9.95 -11.29
N ASP A 24 2.02 9.91 -12.46
CA ASP A 24 1.59 11.11 -13.16
C ASP A 24 0.18 11.58 -12.76
N ILE A 25 -0.54 10.77 -11.96
CA ILE A 25 -1.87 11.14 -11.44
C ILE A 25 -1.72 12.28 -10.43
N ARG A 26 -2.54 13.31 -10.61
CA ARG A 26 -2.62 14.50 -9.75
C ARG A 26 -4.09 14.77 -9.44
N SER A 27 -4.37 15.28 -8.24
CA SER A 27 -5.74 15.57 -7.80
C SER A 27 -5.76 16.74 -6.82
N GLU A 28 -6.79 17.58 -6.87
CA GLU A 28 -7.06 18.57 -5.81
C GLU A 28 -7.65 17.91 -4.55
N ASN A 29 -8.27 16.74 -4.71
CA ASN A 29 -8.79 15.94 -3.61
C ASN A 29 -7.75 14.90 -3.17
N ARG A 30 -7.13 15.15 -2.01
CA ARG A 30 -6.14 14.26 -1.39
C ARG A 30 -6.73 12.90 -1.05
N ASP A 31 -7.92 12.85 -0.45
CA ASP A 31 -8.51 11.60 0.01
C ASP A 31 -8.87 10.69 -1.16
N TRP A 32 -9.37 11.27 -2.27
CA TRP A 32 -9.57 10.53 -3.50
C TRP A 32 -8.26 9.95 -4.05
N LEU A 33 -7.16 10.72 -4.01
CA LEU A 33 -5.85 10.27 -4.47
C LEU A 33 -5.30 9.12 -3.61
N VAL A 34 -5.47 9.22 -2.29
CA VAL A 34 -5.11 8.16 -1.33
C VAL A 34 -5.92 6.90 -1.59
N ASN A 35 -7.25 7.02 -1.67
CA ASN A 35 -8.13 5.87 -1.88
C ASN A 35 -7.89 5.20 -3.23
N SER A 36 -7.66 5.98 -4.28
CA SER A 36 -7.33 5.46 -5.60
C SER A 36 -6.00 4.70 -5.58
N THR A 37 -4.97 5.26 -4.95
CA THR A 37 -3.67 4.61 -4.79
C THR A 37 -3.78 3.30 -4.00
N ASN A 38 -4.54 3.32 -2.89
CA ASN A 38 -4.82 2.12 -2.10
C ASN A 38 -5.52 1.04 -2.91
N GLY A 39 -6.54 1.41 -3.70
CA GLY A 39 -7.21 0.49 -4.62
C GLY A 39 -6.25 -0.11 -5.66
N TYR A 40 -5.34 0.69 -6.23
CA TYR A 40 -4.31 0.20 -7.14
C TYR A 40 -3.36 -0.79 -6.47
N ILE A 41 -2.92 -0.52 -5.23
CA ILE A 41 -2.04 -1.43 -4.48
C ILE A 41 -2.74 -2.76 -4.25
N PHE A 42 -3.96 -2.73 -3.72
CA PHE A 42 -4.70 -3.95 -3.40
C PHE A 42 -4.96 -4.80 -4.65
N ASN A 43 -5.52 -4.20 -5.70
CA ASN A 43 -5.78 -4.87 -6.97
C ASN A 43 -4.51 -5.44 -7.60
N HIS A 44 -3.35 -4.78 -7.41
CA HIS A 44 -2.09 -5.28 -7.92
C HIS A 44 -1.63 -6.52 -7.17
N LEU A 45 -1.72 -6.53 -5.84
CA LEU A 45 -1.33 -7.66 -5.00
C LEU A 45 -2.24 -8.89 -5.18
N GLU A 46 -3.49 -8.68 -5.59
CA GLU A 46 -4.43 -9.77 -5.93
C GLU A 46 -4.18 -10.39 -7.31
N LEU A 47 -3.31 -9.82 -8.14
CA LEU A 47 -3.03 -10.40 -9.45
C LEU A 47 -2.46 -11.82 -9.30
N PRO A 48 -2.88 -12.78 -10.13
CA PRO A 48 -2.47 -14.20 -10.04
C PRO A 48 -0.98 -14.43 -10.33
N LEU A 49 -0.22 -13.37 -10.58
CA LEU A 49 1.23 -13.39 -10.76
C LEU A 49 2.01 -13.37 -9.43
N TYR A 50 1.35 -13.05 -8.32
CA TYR A 50 1.95 -13.10 -6.99
C TYR A 50 1.56 -14.39 -6.29
N GLU A 51 2.52 -15.31 -6.20
CA GLU A 51 2.40 -16.49 -5.35
C GLU A 51 2.36 -16.06 -3.88
N LYS A 52 1.68 -16.86 -3.05
CA LYS A 52 1.52 -16.58 -1.62
C LYS A 52 2.87 -16.41 -0.93
N GLU A 53 3.82 -17.28 -1.25
CA GLU A 53 5.18 -17.29 -0.72
C GLU A 53 5.92 -15.98 -1.00
N TYR A 54 5.64 -15.35 -2.14
CA TYR A 54 6.22 -14.06 -2.48
C TYR A 54 5.66 -12.93 -1.60
N LEU A 55 4.35 -12.94 -1.34
CA LEU A 55 3.71 -11.97 -0.44
C LEU A 55 4.14 -12.18 1.02
N GLU A 56 4.29 -13.42 1.46
CA GLU A 56 4.85 -13.74 2.78
C GLU A 56 6.29 -13.26 2.91
N LYS A 57 7.09 -13.32 1.84
CA LYS A 57 8.45 -12.76 1.84
C LYS A 57 8.46 -11.25 2.05
N ILE A 58 7.49 -10.49 1.52
CA ILE A 58 7.38 -9.04 1.79
C ILE A 58 7.22 -8.79 3.29
N ILE A 59 6.39 -9.59 3.95
CA ILE A 59 6.15 -9.52 5.39
C ILE A 59 7.43 -9.89 6.16
N TYR A 60 8.12 -10.93 5.70
CA TYR A 60 9.40 -11.35 6.27
C TYR A 60 10.47 -10.26 6.19
N ASP A 61 10.65 -9.67 5.02
CA ASP A 61 11.66 -8.64 4.74
C ASP A 61 11.37 -7.32 5.48
N TYR A 62 10.09 -7.02 5.75
CA TYR A 62 9.69 -5.89 6.63
C TYR A 62 10.10 -6.11 8.10
N GLY A 63 10.31 -7.37 8.49
CA GLY A 63 10.67 -7.80 9.83
C GLY A 63 9.46 -8.32 10.59
N ILE A 64 9.40 -9.63 10.80
CA ILE A 64 8.30 -10.33 11.48
C ILE A 64 7.94 -9.67 12.82
N GLN A 65 8.93 -9.29 13.64
CA GLN A 65 8.66 -8.67 14.93
C GLN A 65 7.94 -7.32 14.81
N LYS A 66 8.36 -6.48 13.85
CA LYS A 66 7.67 -5.22 13.56
C LYS A 66 6.27 -5.44 13.00
N ALA A 67 6.09 -6.47 12.17
CA ALA A 67 4.79 -6.83 11.63
C ALA A 67 3.83 -7.28 12.74
N ILE A 68 4.27 -8.13 13.67
CA ILE A 68 3.48 -8.57 14.82
C ILE A 68 3.07 -7.38 15.70
N GLU A 69 4.03 -6.53 16.09
CA GLU A 69 3.77 -5.37 16.94
C GLU A 69 2.78 -4.39 16.30
N LYS A 70 2.95 -4.12 15.00
CA LYS A 70 2.15 -3.13 14.29
C LYS A 70 0.77 -3.63 13.90
N PHE A 71 0.65 -4.88 13.46
CA PHE A 71 -0.56 -5.38 12.81
C PHE A 71 -1.35 -6.38 13.64
N ILE A 72 -0.71 -7.13 14.55
CA ILE A 72 -1.37 -8.15 15.36
C ILE A 72 -1.67 -7.63 16.77
N LEU A 73 -0.70 -6.99 17.43
CA LEU A 73 -0.90 -6.47 18.78
C LEU A 73 -1.76 -5.19 18.80
N ASN A 74 -1.83 -4.46 17.70
CA ASN A 74 -2.73 -3.32 17.54
C ASN A 74 -4.10 -3.78 17.03
N LYS A 75 -5.05 -3.97 17.94
CA LYS A 75 -6.40 -4.46 17.63
C LYS A 75 -7.10 -3.67 16.52
N LYS A 76 -6.98 -2.33 16.50
CA LYS A 76 -7.60 -1.50 15.46
C LYS A 76 -7.01 -1.77 14.08
N CYS A 77 -5.70 -2.03 14.02
CA CYS A 77 -5.03 -2.34 12.76
C CYS A 77 -5.41 -3.74 12.27
N TYR A 78 -5.44 -4.72 13.18
CA TYR A 78 -5.94 -6.07 12.91
C TYR A 78 -7.37 -6.07 12.37
N ASP A 79 -8.28 -5.34 13.04
CA ASP A 79 -9.68 -5.23 12.63
C ASP A 79 -9.82 -4.61 11.23
N ASN A 80 -8.95 -3.66 10.86
CA ASN A 80 -8.95 -3.11 9.51
C ASN A 80 -8.44 -4.12 8.47
N ILE A 81 -7.40 -4.90 8.81
CA ILE A 81 -6.86 -5.94 7.93
C ILE A 81 -7.90 -7.02 7.68
N ILE A 82 -8.53 -7.53 8.73
CA ILE A 82 -9.48 -8.63 8.61
C ILE A 82 -10.72 -8.20 7.81
N ASN A 83 -11.18 -6.95 7.99
CA ASN A 83 -12.25 -6.38 7.17
C ASN A 83 -11.84 -6.16 5.71
N LEU A 84 -10.58 -5.78 5.45
CA LEU A 84 -10.06 -5.61 4.09
C LEU A 84 -10.07 -6.93 3.31
N VAL A 85 -9.87 -8.06 4.00
CA VAL A 85 -9.85 -9.40 3.39
C VAL A 85 -11.15 -10.18 3.59
N ASP A 86 -12.28 -9.46 3.71
CA ASP A 86 -13.63 -10.04 3.83
C ASP A 86 -13.79 -11.05 4.99
N ASN A 87 -13.08 -10.80 6.10
CA ASN A 87 -13.00 -11.68 7.27
C ASN A 87 -12.44 -13.09 6.99
N ASP A 88 -11.72 -13.27 5.89
CA ASP A 88 -11.00 -14.50 5.57
C ASP A 88 -9.59 -14.48 6.18
N GLU A 89 -9.44 -15.13 7.34
CA GLU A 89 -8.16 -15.22 8.05
C GLU A 89 -7.06 -15.87 7.20
N THR A 90 -7.41 -16.73 6.24
CA THR A 90 -6.42 -17.37 5.36
C THR A 90 -5.73 -16.35 4.45
N LYS A 91 -6.34 -15.18 4.25
CA LYS A 91 -5.85 -14.07 3.42
C LYS A 91 -5.19 -12.95 4.21
N ILE A 92 -4.97 -13.09 5.52
CA ILE A 92 -4.30 -12.06 6.35
C ILE A 92 -2.97 -11.60 5.73
N TYR A 93 -2.21 -12.51 5.11
CA TYR A 93 -0.96 -12.18 4.42
C TYR A 93 -1.15 -11.10 3.35
N LEU A 94 -2.27 -11.10 2.62
CA LEU A 94 -2.58 -10.11 1.60
C LEU A 94 -2.81 -8.73 2.21
N GLY A 95 -3.57 -8.66 3.30
CA GLY A 95 -3.82 -7.42 4.01
C GLY A 95 -2.55 -6.84 4.64
N LEU A 96 -1.69 -7.70 5.23
CA LEU A 96 -0.38 -7.28 5.75
C LEU A 96 0.52 -6.75 4.63
N ALA A 97 0.62 -7.47 3.51
CA ALA A 97 1.40 -7.04 2.35
C ALA A 97 0.88 -5.70 1.80
N TYR A 98 -0.44 -5.52 1.71
CA TYR A 98 -1.06 -4.25 1.32
C TYR A 98 -0.60 -3.10 2.22
N TYR A 99 -0.68 -3.26 3.54
CA TYR A 99 -0.26 -2.20 4.46
C TYR A 99 1.22 -1.87 4.33
N ILE A 100 2.09 -2.88 4.27
CA ILE A 100 3.53 -2.69 4.09
C ILE A 100 3.81 -1.92 2.80
N ILE A 101 3.18 -2.30 1.68
CA ILE A 101 3.37 -1.63 0.39
C ILE A 101 2.82 -0.20 0.43
N SER A 102 1.71 0.04 1.12
CA SER A 102 1.12 1.39 1.25
C SER A 102 2.06 2.39 1.93
N GLU A 103 2.93 1.94 2.83
CA GLU A 103 3.89 2.79 3.54
C GLU A 103 4.98 3.39 2.64
N TYR A 104 5.15 2.85 1.42
CA TYR A 104 6.08 3.39 0.44
C TYR A 104 5.54 4.64 -0.28
N PHE A 105 4.23 4.90 -0.17
CA PHE A 105 3.55 5.97 -0.90
C PHE A 105 3.26 7.18 0.01
N GLU A 106 3.76 8.33 -0.43
CA GLU A 106 3.50 9.63 0.20
C GLU A 106 2.76 10.55 -0.76
N TYR A 107 2.14 11.59 -0.21
CA TYR A 107 1.33 12.54 -0.97
C TYR A 107 1.80 13.95 -0.66
N MET A 108 2.33 14.62 -1.69
CA MET A 108 2.87 15.98 -1.57
C MET A 108 1.93 16.98 -2.21
N SER A 109 1.62 18.05 -1.48
CA SER A 109 0.91 19.19 -2.02
C SER A 109 1.84 20.08 -2.87
N PHE A 110 1.28 20.68 -3.92
CA PHE A 110 1.97 21.65 -4.75
C PHE A 110 0.97 22.66 -5.33
N GLU A 111 1.46 23.84 -5.67
CA GLU A 111 0.67 24.85 -6.38
C GLU A 111 0.92 24.72 -7.88
N TYR A 112 -0.15 24.76 -8.66
CA TYR A 112 -0.05 24.77 -10.11
C TYR A 112 0.24 26.21 -10.53
N MET A 113 1.51 26.56 -10.71
CA MET A 113 1.84 27.82 -11.37
C MET A 113 1.59 27.62 -12.86
N SER A 114 0.50 28.18 -13.37
CA SER A 114 0.33 28.37 -14.81
C SER A 114 1.47 29.27 -15.29
N ALA A 115 2.35 28.73 -16.15
CA ALA A 115 3.35 29.50 -16.87
C ALA A 115 2.67 30.47 -17.86
#